data_AF-A0AAV9Z4U1-F1
#
_entry.id   AF-A0AAV9Z4U1-F1
#
_cell.length_a   1.000
_cell.length_b   1.000
_cell.length_c   1.000
_cell.angle_alpha   90.00
_cell.angle_beta   90.00
_cell.angle_gamma   90.00
#
_symmetry.space_group_name_H-M   'P 1'
#
loop_
_entity.id
_entity.type
_entity.pdbx_description
1 polymer ?
#
loop_
_entity_poly.entity_id
_entity_poly.type
_entity_poly.pdbx_seq_one_letter_code
_entity_poly.pdbx_strand_id
1 'polypeptide(L)'
;LPPIVSKQNVTTVRTREASHRRRKQEATLVCFVPGCGSTFTRSYNLKGHIRSHHEERPFLCSLPGCGKGFARRNDCQRHEQLHSNYNYRLFACEGCGKQFPRSDAVNRHLRSKGGAKCQRTI
;
A
#
# COMPACT_ATOMS: atom_id res chain seq x y z
N LEU A 1 17.22 -5.43 56.63
CA LEU A 1 18.32 -5.43 55.63
C LEU A 1 18.55 -6.86 55.19
N PRO A 2 18.75 -7.20 53.89
CA PRO A 2 19.48 -6.47 52.84
C PRO A 2 18.67 -6.36 51.51
N PRO A 3 19.27 -6.13 50.31
CA PRO A 3 20.01 -4.95 49.87
C PRO A 3 19.33 -4.22 48.67
N ILE A 4 19.75 -2.97 48.46
CA ILE A 4 19.43 -2.11 47.32
C ILE A 4 20.34 -2.48 46.14
N VAL A 5 19.77 -2.79 44.96
CA VAL A 5 20.48 -2.69 43.67
C VAL A 5 19.57 -2.06 42.62
N SER A 6 19.94 -0.84 42.23
CA SER A 6 19.53 -0.10 41.03
C SER A 6 20.12 -0.73 39.77
N LYS A 7 19.54 -0.43 38.58
CA LYS A 7 20.05 -0.61 37.17
C LYS A 7 19.05 -1.44 36.31
N GLN A 8 18.61 -1.08 35.10
CA GLN A 8 18.86 0.02 34.15
C GLN A 8 17.63 0.14 33.24
N ASN A 9 17.30 1.36 32.82
CA ASN A 9 16.36 1.61 31.72
C ASN A 9 16.89 0.93 30.45
N VAL A 10 16.22 -0.15 30.01
CA VAL A 10 16.51 -0.74 28.71
C VAL A 10 15.87 0.14 27.65
N THR A 11 16.66 1.10 27.15
CA THR A 11 16.33 1.86 25.95
C THR A 11 16.37 0.89 24.77
N THR A 12 15.21 0.39 24.32
CA THR A 12 15.13 -0.42 23.11
C THR A 12 15.46 0.45 21.90
N VAL A 13 16.72 0.39 21.47
CA VAL A 13 17.16 0.94 20.19
C VAL A 13 16.48 0.11 19.09
N ARG A 14 15.52 0.70 18.38
CA ARG A 14 14.93 0.11 17.16
C ARG A 14 15.98 0.07 16.07
N THR A 15 16.65 -1.07 15.91
CA THR A 15 17.45 -1.37 14.73
C THR A 15 16.49 -1.65 13.56
N ARG A 16 16.82 -1.11 12.38
CA ARG A 16 16.05 -1.30 11.15
C ARG A 16 16.20 -2.74 10.67
N GLU A 17 15.23 -3.59 10.97
CA GLU A 17 15.21 -4.95 10.47
C GLU A 17 14.88 -5.02 8.97
N ALA A 18 15.56 -5.96 8.33
CA ALA A 18 15.65 -6.19 6.90
C ALA A 18 14.31 -6.15 6.16
N SER A 19 14.36 -5.64 4.92
CA SER A 19 13.30 -5.81 3.93
C SER A 19 12.97 -7.30 3.81
N HIS A 20 11.86 -7.73 4.43
CA HIS A 20 11.35 -9.10 4.30
C HIS A 20 11.16 -9.41 2.81
N ARG A 21 12.13 -10.11 2.22
CA ARG A 21 12.01 -10.73 0.90
C ARG A 21 10.91 -11.78 1.05
N ARG A 22 9.69 -11.44 0.59
CA ARG A 22 8.58 -12.41 0.56
C ARG A 22 9.09 -13.65 -0.19
N ARG A 23 9.05 -14.82 0.46
CA ARG A 23 9.21 -16.10 -0.23
C ARG A 23 8.30 -16.09 -1.46
N LYS A 24 8.86 -16.44 -2.63
CA LYS A 24 8.10 -16.67 -3.86
C LYS A 24 7.05 -17.74 -3.52
N GLN A 25 5.79 -17.34 -3.35
CA GLN A 25 4.68 -18.29 -3.37
C GLN A 25 4.48 -18.64 -4.84
N GLU A 26 5.05 -19.77 -5.24
CA GLU A 26 4.85 -20.39 -6.54
C GLU A 26 3.49 -21.10 -6.53
N ALA A 27 2.44 -20.31 -6.66
CA ALA A 27 1.10 -20.79 -6.97
C ALA A 27 0.46 -19.73 -7.87
N THR A 28 0.53 -19.97 -9.17
CA THR A 28 0.04 -19.06 -10.22
C THR A 28 -1.45 -19.29 -10.41
N LEU A 29 -2.28 -18.45 -9.80
CA LEU A 29 -3.73 -18.44 -10.03
C LEU A 29 -4.01 -17.64 -11.30
N VAL A 30 -4.74 -18.22 -12.24
CA VAL A 30 -4.98 -17.63 -13.57
C VAL A 30 -6.42 -17.13 -13.68
N CYS A 31 -6.62 -16.00 -14.36
CA CYS A 31 -7.93 -15.57 -14.79
C CYS A 31 -8.33 -16.31 -16.08
N PHE A 32 -9.44 -17.04 -16.04
CA PHE A 32 -9.96 -17.80 -17.18
C PHE A 32 -10.91 -17.01 -18.08
N VAL A 33 -11.09 -15.71 -17.85
CA VAL A 33 -11.88 -14.87 -18.76
C VAL A 33 -11.17 -14.81 -20.12
N PRO A 34 -11.86 -15.14 -21.23
CA PRO A 34 -11.26 -15.14 -22.57
C PRO A 34 -10.55 -13.82 -22.87
N GLY A 35 -9.30 -13.88 -23.30
CA GLY A 35 -8.48 -12.71 -23.63
C GLY A 35 -7.84 -11.97 -22.45
N CYS A 36 -8.08 -12.36 -21.19
CA CYS A 36 -7.52 -11.65 -20.04
C CYS A 36 -6.06 -12.00 -19.73
N GLY A 37 -5.72 -13.29 -19.71
CA GLY A 37 -4.35 -13.80 -19.48
C GLY A 37 -3.70 -13.41 -18.15
N SER A 38 -4.42 -12.78 -17.21
CA SER A 38 -3.86 -12.25 -15.97
C SER A 38 -3.58 -13.36 -14.95
N THR A 39 -2.45 -13.24 -14.24
CA THR A 39 -2.01 -14.21 -13.22
C THR A 39 -1.77 -13.56 -11.87
N PHE A 40 -1.99 -14.32 -10.80
CA PHE A 40 -1.98 -13.84 -9.43
C PHE A 40 -1.32 -14.85 -8.50
N THR A 41 -0.53 -14.35 -7.56
CA THR A 41 0.10 -15.18 -6.51
C THR A 41 -0.81 -15.42 -5.30
N ARG A 42 -1.98 -14.76 -5.26
CA ARG A 42 -2.89 -14.76 -4.10
C ARG A 42 -4.34 -14.78 -4.54
N SER A 43 -5.15 -15.65 -3.93
CA SER A 43 -6.55 -15.88 -4.30
C SER A 43 -7.45 -14.65 -4.16
N TYR A 44 -7.25 -13.85 -3.10
CA TYR A 44 -8.00 -12.62 -2.93
C TYR A 44 -7.71 -11.56 -4.01
N ASN A 45 -6.53 -11.59 -4.63
CA ASN A 45 -6.22 -10.71 -5.75
C ASN A 45 -6.95 -11.18 -7.02
N LEU A 46 -6.94 -12.48 -7.32
CA LEU A 46 -7.72 -13.05 -8.43
C LEU A 46 -9.21 -12.76 -8.25
N LYS A 47 -9.77 -12.99 -7.06
CA LYS A 47 -11.19 -12.71 -6.76
C LYS A 47 -11.53 -11.24 -6.96
N GLY A 48 -10.67 -10.33 -6.49
CA GLY A 48 -10.86 -8.89 -6.71
C GLY A 48 -10.74 -8.48 -8.17
N HIS A 49 -9.87 -9.14 -8.94
CA HIS A 49 -9.72 -8.94 -10.37
C HIS A 49 -10.93 -9.46 -11.16
N ILE A 50 -11.49 -10.62 -10.81
CA ILE A 50 -12.68 -11.14 -11.51
C ILE A 50 -13.84 -10.14 -11.47
N ARG A 51 -14.01 -9.42 -10.35
CA ARG A 51 -15.01 -8.35 -10.24
C ARG A 51 -14.83 -7.22 -11.25
N SER A 52 -13.62 -6.97 -11.75
CA SER A 52 -13.42 -5.94 -12.79
C SER A 52 -13.96 -6.34 -14.15
N HIS A 53 -14.13 -7.64 -14.44
CA HIS A 53 -14.73 -8.10 -15.70
C HIS A 53 -16.23 -7.88 -15.77
N HIS A 54 -16.90 -7.93 -14.61
CA HIS A 54 -18.35 -7.76 -14.48
C HIS A 54 -18.75 -6.37 -13.97
N GLU A 55 -17.77 -5.45 -13.88
CA GLU A 55 -17.94 -4.12 -13.30
C GLU A 55 -18.54 -4.11 -11.88
N GLU A 56 -18.45 -5.24 -11.17
CA GLU A 56 -18.96 -5.39 -9.82
C GLU A 56 -18.17 -4.51 -8.85
N ARG A 57 -18.89 -3.64 -8.15
CA ARG A 57 -18.33 -2.70 -7.19
C ARG A 57 -19.02 -2.82 -5.83
N PRO A 58 -18.81 -3.92 -5.07
CA PRO A 58 -19.51 -4.15 -3.81
C PRO A 58 -19.14 -3.16 -2.70
N PHE A 59 -18.02 -2.44 -2.85
CA PHE A 59 -17.53 -1.51 -1.86
C PHE A 59 -17.83 -0.10 -2.32
N LEU A 60 -18.96 0.44 -1.86
CA LEU A 60 -19.37 1.82 -2.12
C LEU A 60 -18.75 2.76 -1.09
N CYS A 61 -18.36 3.95 -1.54
CA CYS A 61 -17.92 5.02 -0.67
C CYS A 61 -19.05 5.42 0.27
N SER A 62 -18.74 5.47 1.56
CA SER A 62 -19.72 5.80 2.61
C SER A 62 -20.06 7.29 2.66
N LEU A 63 -19.32 8.15 1.95
CA LEU A 63 -19.59 9.59 1.92
C LEU A 63 -20.88 9.88 1.14
N PRO A 64 -21.88 10.54 1.75
CA PRO A 64 -23.09 10.97 1.06
C PRO A 64 -22.76 11.84 -0.16
N GLY A 65 -23.42 11.57 -1.29
CA GLY A 65 -23.20 12.29 -2.55
C GLY A 65 -21.98 11.86 -3.37
N CYS A 66 -21.11 10.97 -2.87
CA CYS A 66 -19.97 10.49 -3.64
C CYS A 66 -20.34 9.38 -4.63
N GLY A 67 -21.13 8.38 -4.20
CA GLY A 67 -21.62 7.28 -5.04
C GLY A 67 -20.55 6.36 -5.65
N LYS A 68 -19.26 6.56 -5.33
CA LYS A 68 -18.16 5.86 -5.99
C LYS A 68 -17.98 4.44 -5.46
N GLY A 69 -18.04 3.45 -6.36
CA GLY A 69 -17.85 2.03 -6.05
C GLY A 69 -16.50 1.46 -6.46
N PHE A 70 -16.02 0.46 -5.71
CA PHE A 70 -14.74 -0.23 -5.90
C PHE A 70 -14.89 -1.75 -5.87
N ALA A 71 -14.04 -2.45 -6.62
CA ALA A 71 -13.96 -3.92 -6.64
C ALA A 71 -13.27 -4.53 -5.39
N ARG A 72 -12.53 -3.71 -4.62
CA ARG A 72 -11.83 -4.13 -3.39
C ARG A 72 -12.02 -3.15 -2.24
N ARG A 73 -12.21 -3.69 -1.03
CA ARG A 73 -12.40 -2.92 0.21
C ARG A 73 -11.25 -1.94 0.50
N ASN A 74 -10.01 -2.39 0.35
CA ASN A 74 -8.83 -1.56 0.61
C ASN A 74 -8.72 -0.37 -0.37
N ASP A 75 -9.24 -0.50 -1.59
CA ASP A 75 -9.29 0.61 -2.54
C ASP A 75 -10.36 1.64 -2.13
N CYS A 76 -11.51 1.18 -1.66
CA CYS A 76 -12.59 2.03 -1.13
C CYS A 76 -12.14 2.80 0.13
N GLN A 77 -11.56 2.11 1.11
CA GLN A 77 -11.06 2.76 2.34
C GLN A 77 -10.01 3.84 2.03
N ARG A 78 -9.10 3.55 1.10
CA ARG A 78 -8.12 4.55 0.66
C ARG A 78 -8.81 5.75 0.00
N HIS A 79 -9.83 5.52 -0.81
CA HIS A 79 -10.58 6.61 -1.42
C HIS A 79 -11.28 7.47 -0.37
N GLU A 80 -11.86 6.85 0.66
CA GLU A 80 -12.52 7.56 1.76
C GLU A 80 -11.54 8.46 2.53
N GLN A 81 -10.27 8.08 2.65
CA GLN A 81 -9.22 8.94 3.23
C GLN A 81 -8.98 10.24 2.46
N LEU A 82 -9.39 10.32 1.19
CA LEU A 82 -9.29 11.56 0.42
C LEU A 82 -10.38 12.57 0.80
N HIS A 83 -11.50 12.10 1.35
CA HIS A 83 -12.60 12.95 1.78
C HIS A 83 -12.32 13.63 3.12
N SER A 84 -11.48 13.02 3.96
CA SER A 84 -11.28 13.50 5.33
C SER A 84 -10.34 14.69 5.46
N ASN A 85 -9.73 15.23 4.38
CA ASN A 85 -8.86 16.43 4.30
C ASN A 85 -7.71 16.56 5.35
N TYR A 86 -7.62 15.66 6.32
CA TYR A 86 -6.89 15.81 7.58
C TYR A 86 -5.42 15.40 7.45
N ASN A 87 -4.71 15.93 6.44
CA ASN A 87 -3.35 15.54 6.09
C ASN A 87 -3.25 14.11 5.60
N TYR A 88 -3.55 13.92 4.32
CA TYR A 88 -2.88 12.88 3.55
C TYR A 88 -1.38 13.18 3.67
N ARG A 89 -0.67 12.50 4.59
CA ARG A 89 0.77 12.66 4.74
C ARG A 89 1.40 12.24 3.42
N LEU A 90 1.72 13.23 2.62
CA LEU A 90 2.30 13.05 1.31
C LEU A 90 3.70 12.50 1.47
N PHE A 91 4.02 11.54 0.61
CA PHE A 91 5.38 11.09 0.45
C PHE A 91 6.04 12.02 -0.54
N ALA A 92 6.97 12.84 -0.05
CA ALA A 92 7.72 13.77 -0.85
C ALA A 92 8.90 13.09 -1.53
N CYS A 93 9.19 13.55 -2.74
CA CYS A 93 10.36 13.16 -3.50
C CYS A 93 11.41 14.28 -3.45
N GLU A 94 12.51 14.00 -2.77
CA GLU A 94 13.68 14.86 -2.68
C GLU A 94 14.43 14.85 -4.02
N GLY A 95 14.75 16.02 -4.54
CA GLY A 95 15.37 16.23 -5.86
C GLY A 95 14.42 16.67 -6.97
N CYS A 96 13.11 16.45 -6.84
CA CYS A 96 12.12 17.04 -7.78
C CYS A 96 10.91 17.71 -7.11
N GLY A 97 10.79 17.63 -5.78
CA GLY A 97 9.73 18.29 -5.01
C GLY A 97 8.34 17.68 -5.18
N LYS A 98 8.18 16.64 -6.02
CA LYS A 98 6.88 16.00 -6.26
C LYS A 98 6.38 15.30 -5.00
N GLN A 99 5.10 15.50 -4.71
CA GLN A 99 4.41 14.90 -3.57
C GLN A 99 3.44 13.83 -4.08
N PHE A 100 3.39 12.71 -3.36
CA PHE A 100 2.56 11.57 -3.75
C PHE A 100 1.70 11.09 -2.58
N PRO A 101 0.42 10.74 -2.81
CA PRO A 101 -0.48 10.27 -1.76
C PRO A 101 -0.12 8.87 -1.23
N ARG A 102 0.81 8.16 -1.88
CA ARG A 102 1.15 6.78 -1.53
C ARG A 102 2.63 6.46 -1.68
N SER A 103 3.12 5.55 -0.85
CA SER A 103 4.52 5.11 -0.86
C SER A 103 4.88 4.34 -2.12
N ASP A 104 3.97 3.50 -2.62
CA ASP A 104 4.15 2.77 -3.87
C ASP A 104 4.16 3.70 -5.09
N ALA A 105 3.43 4.81 -5.03
CA ALA A 105 3.46 5.84 -6.07
C ALA A 105 4.83 6.54 -6.13
N VAL A 106 5.41 6.91 -4.99
CA VAL A 106 6.79 7.41 -4.94
C VAL A 106 7.77 6.37 -5.46
N ASN A 107 7.68 5.13 -5.00
CA ASN A 107 8.60 4.07 -5.43
C ASN A 107 8.53 3.80 -6.94
N ARG A 108 7.35 3.92 -7.55
CA ARG A 108 7.21 3.86 -9.01
C ARG A 108 7.84 5.07 -9.69
N HIS A 109 7.67 6.26 -9.13
CA HIS A 109 8.35 7.46 -9.63
C HIS A 109 9.88 7.31 -9.55
N LEU A 110 10.43 6.84 -8.44
CA LEU A 110 11.87 6.63 -8.26
C LEU A 110 12.46 5.61 -9.22
N ARG A 111 11.66 4.67 -9.73
CA ARG A 111 12.07 3.71 -10.78
C ARG A 111 11.96 4.25 -12.20
N SER A 112 11.34 5.42 -12.40
CA SER A 112 11.23 6.06 -13.71
C SER A 112 12.50 6.85 -14.05
N LYS A 113 12.79 7.06 -15.34
CA LYS A 113 13.95 7.86 -15.77
C LYS A 113 14.01 9.24 -15.09
N GLY A 114 12.86 9.88 -14.89
CA GLY A 114 12.76 11.19 -14.26
C GLY A 114 12.93 11.20 -12.73
N GLY A 115 12.69 10.07 -12.06
CA GLY A 115 12.81 9.94 -10.61
C GLY A 115 14.02 9.10 -10.14
N ALA A 116 14.76 8.48 -11.07
CA ALA A 116 15.95 7.69 -10.76
C ALA A 116 17.06 8.49 -10.06
N LYS A 117 17.04 9.82 -10.21
CA LYS A 117 17.96 10.76 -9.55
C LYS A 117 17.42 11.33 -8.23
N CYS A 118 16.26 10.85 -7.77
CA CYS A 118 15.56 11.40 -6.63
C CYS A 118 15.53 10.41 -5.45
N GLN A 119 15.22 10.91 -4.24
CA GLN A 119 15.10 10.10 -3.03
C GLN A 119 13.75 10.37 -2.34
N ARG A 120 13.33 9.48 -1.45
CA ARG A 120 12.07 9.60 -0.69
C ARG A 120 12.37 10.02 0.74
N THR A 121 11.58 10.96 1.29
CA THR A 121 11.60 11.31 2.72
C THR A 121 10.61 10.46 3.52
N ILE A 122 10.89 10.22 4.82
CA ILE A 122 10.08 9.39 5.74
C ILE A 122 8.94 10.20 6.36
#